data_AF-A0A936K6A9-F1
#
_entry.id   AF-A0A936K6A9-F1
#
_cell.length_a   1.000
_cell.length_b   1.000
_cell.length_c   1.000
_cell.angle_alpha   90.00
_cell.angle_beta   90.00
_cell.angle_gamma   90.00
#
_symmetry.space_group_name_H-M   'P 1'
#
loop_
_entity.id
_entity.type
_entity.pdbx_description
1 polymer ?
#
loop_
_entity_poly.entity_id
_entity_poly.type
_entity_poly.pdbx_seq_one_letter_code
_entity_poly.pdbx_strand_id
1 'polypeptide(L)'
;MRRALSVTLILVLGGLSAQAKLPFVKKAKDLGFAEITGCQSCHVDKMPKKGASEANERGKFLLKVKAEKKAAEVDLAWLKDYKGK
;
A
#
# COMPACT_ATOMS: atom_id res chain seq x y z
N MET A 1 -43.91 30.08 -30.89
CA MET A 1 -42.44 30.32 -30.92
C MET A 1 -41.80 29.52 -29.80
N ARG A 2 -40.96 28.55 -30.17
CA ARG A 2 -40.29 27.60 -29.27
C ARG A 2 -39.13 28.32 -28.57
N ARG A 3 -39.13 28.41 -27.23
CA ARG A 3 -37.93 28.78 -26.46
C ARG A 3 -37.58 27.59 -25.59
N ALA A 4 -36.70 26.73 -26.12
CA ALA A 4 -36.04 25.69 -25.35
C ALA A 4 -35.04 26.36 -24.40
N LEU A 5 -35.31 26.31 -23.10
CA LEU A 5 -34.39 26.77 -22.07
C LEU A 5 -33.48 25.59 -21.71
N SER A 6 -32.26 25.60 -22.25
CA SER A 6 -31.26 24.56 -22.01
C SER A 6 -30.81 24.57 -20.54
N VAL A 7 -31.05 23.48 -19.82
CA VAL A 7 -30.51 23.23 -18.49
C VAL A 7 -29.13 22.59 -18.65
N THR A 8 -28.06 23.38 -18.53
CA THR A 8 -26.70 22.86 -18.47
C THR A 8 -26.38 22.43 -17.04
N LEU A 9 -26.62 21.16 -16.72
CA LEU A 9 -26.19 20.54 -15.47
C LEU A 9 -24.71 20.18 -15.58
N ILE A 10 -23.82 21.04 -15.05
CA ILE A 10 -22.40 20.72 -14.92
C ILE A 10 -22.24 19.77 -13.73
N LEU A 11 -22.17 18.47 -14.01
CA LEU A 11 -21.82 17.45 -13.04
C LEU A 11 -20.30 17.50 -12.78
N VAL A 12 -19.89 18.22 -11.74
CA VAL A 12 -18.52 18.11 -11.22
C VAL A 12 -18.41 16.75 -10.52
N LEU A 13 -18.00 15.71 -11.26
CA LEU A 13 -17.53 14.47 -10.66
C LEU A 13 -16.21 14.77 -9.95
N GLY A 14 -16.30 15.11 -8.67
CA GLY A 14 -15.17 15.06 -7.76
C GLY A 14 -14.60 13.65 -7.79
N GLY A 15 -13.44 13.50 -8.41
CA GLY A 15 -12.67 12.26 -8.37
C GLY A 15 -12.20 12.02 -6.95
N LEU A 16 -13.04 11.37 -6.14
CA LEU A 16 -12.58 10.70 -4.93
C LEU A 16 -11.63 9.61 -5.41
N SER A 17 -10.33 9.89 -5.37
CA SER A 17 -9.31 8.87 -5.46
C SER A 17 -9.58 7.89 -4.32
N ALA A 18 -10.15 6.75 -4.67
CA ALA A 18 -10.34 5.61 -3.79
C ALA A 18 -8.95 5.08 -3.40
N GLN A 19 -8.26 5.81 -2.53
CA GLN A 19 -7.05 5.36 -1.86
C GLN A 19 -7.53 4.31 -0.86
N ALA A 20 -7.74 3.09 -1.36
CA ALA A 20 -7.97 1.93 -0.52
C ALA A 20 -6.83 1.91 0.51
N LYS A 21 -7.14 2.25 1.76
CA LYS A 21 -6.16 2.26 2.84
C LYS A 21 -5.60 0.84 2.92
N LEU A 22 -4.34 0.71 2.52
CA LEU A 22 -3.65 -0.57 2.50
C LEU A 22 -3.71 -1.15 3.93
N PRO A 23 -4.32 -2.32 4.16
CA PRO A 23 -4.57 -2.82 5.51
C PRO A 23 -3.28 -3.01 6.31
N PHE A 24 -2.15 -3.24 5.63
CA PHE A 24 -0.85 -3.36 6.27
C PHE A 24 -0.32 -2.04 6.86
N VAL A 25 -0.72 -0.87 6.33
CA VAL A 25 -0.26 0.44 6.83
C VAL A 25 -0.79 0.69 8.24
N LYS A 26 -2.07 0.37 8.47
CA LYS A 26 -2.64 0.45 9.83
C LYS A 26 -1.93 -0.52 10.78
N LYS A 27 -1.76 -1.78 10.37
CA LYS A 27 -1.05 -2.79 11.18
C LYS A 27 0.39 -2.36 11.50
N ALA A 28 1.11 -1.79 10.54
CA ALA A 28 2.46 -1.28 10.74
C ALA A 28 2.48 -0.18 11.80
N LYS A 29 1.58 0.81 11.68
CA LYS A 29 1.45 1.89 12.66
C LYS A 29 1.10 1.38 14.06
N ASP A 30 0.17 0.44 14.18
CA ASP A 30 -0.22 -0.16 15.45
C ASP A 30 0.93 -0.93 16.12
N LEU A 31 1.90 -1.40 15.32
CA LEU A 31 3.14 -2.05 15.78
C LEU A 31 4.30 -1.06 16.00
N GLY A 32 4.09 0.24 15.78
CA GLY A 32 5.11 1.29 15.96
C GLY A 32 5.93 1.63 14.71
N PHE A 33 5.64 1.03 13.55
CA PHE A 33 6.33 1.27 12.27
C PHE A 33 5.59 2.33 11.44
N ALA A 34 5.63 3.59 11.88
CA ALA A 34 4.92 4.69 11.22
C ALA A 34 5.50 5.08 9.84
N GLU A 35 6.74 4.70 9.56
CA GLU A 35 7.44 4.92 8.29
C GLU A 35 6.89 4.04 7.14
N ILE A 36 6.13 2.99 7.47
CA ILE A 36 5.49 2.12 6.48
C ILE A 36 4.18 2.75 6.04
N THR A 37 4.28 3.56 5.00
CA THR A 37 3.18 4.40 4.50
C THR A 37 2.57 3.88 3.19
N GLY A 38 3.24 2.94 2.52
CA GLY A 38 2.75 2.38 1.26
C GLY A 38 3.64 1.30 0.67
N CYS A 39 3.37 0.97 -0.60
CA CYS A 39 4.05 -0.14 -1.29
C CYS A 39 5.57 0.02 -1.31
N GLN A 40 6.06 1.24 -1.58
CA GLN A 40 7.49 1.54 -1.69
C GLN A 40 8.25 1.39 -0.37
N SER A 41 7.55 1.29 0.76
CA SER A 41 8.18 0.98 2.04
C SER A 41 8.79 -0.43 2.03
N CYS A 42 8.29 -1.37 1.22
CA CYS A 42 8.83 -2.74 1.14
C CYS A 42 9.20 -3.17 -0.29
N HIS A 43 8.67 -2.50 -1.30
CA HIS A 43 8.92 -2.76 -2.71
C HIS A 43 9.75 -1.63 -3.33
N VAL A 44 10.47 -1.93 -4.41
CA VAL A 44 11.09 -0.88 -5.23
C VAL A 44 10.02 -0.16 -6.06
N ASP A 45 9.03 -0.91 -6.52
CA ASP A 45 7.94 -0.41 -7.36
C ASP A 45 6.91 0.42 -6.59
N LYS A 46 6.41 1.49 -7.23
CA LYS A 46 5.31 2.31 -6.70
C LYS A 46 4.00 1.51 -6.57
N MET A 47 3.73 0.62 -7.51
CA MET A 47 2.56 -0.26 -7.53
C MET A 47 3.00 -1.68 -7.93
N PRO A 48 3.44 -2.48 -6.96
CA PRO A 48 3.91 -3.84 -7.21
C PRO A 48 2.77 -4.74 -7.69
N LYS A 49 3.04 -5.60 -8.67
CA LYS A 49 2.11 -6.65 -9.08
C LYS A 49 2.35 -7.89 -8.22
N LYS A 50 1.27 -8.62 -7.91
CA LYS A 50 1.36 -9.88 -7.15
C LYS A 50 2.27 -10.87 -7.91
N GLY A 51 3.32 -11.34 -7.25
CA GLY A 51 4.28 -12.30 -7.82
C GLY A 51 5.33 -11.70 -8.77
N ALA A 52 5.24 -10.41 -9.10
CA ALA A 52 6.17 -9.73 -10.00
C ALA A 52 6.45 -8.33 -9.46
N SER A 53 7.28 -8.27 -8.42
CA SER A 53 7.84 -7.02 -7.91
C SER A 53 9.14 -7.29 -7.17
N GLU A 54 10.10 -6.39 -7.35
CA GLU A 54 11.34 -6.42 -6.58
C GLU A 54 11.10 -5.87 -5.17
N ALA A 55 11.51 -6.64 -4.17
CA ALA A 55 11.54 -6.18 -2.79
C ALA A 55 12.80 -5.36 -2.51
N ASN A 56 12.65 -4.26 -1.77
CA ASN A 56 13.80 -3.52 -1.23
C ASN A 56 14.43 -4.31 -0.06
N GLU A 57 15.43 -3.75 0.61
CA GLU A 57 16.11 -4.45 1.72
C GLU A 57 15.16 -4.88 2.84
N ARG A 58 14.21 -4.02 3.23
CA ARG A 58 13.19 -4.31 4.24
C ARG A 58 12.26 -5.43 3.80
N GLY A 59 11.79 -5.39 2.56
CA GLY A 59 10.96 -6.45 1.98
C GLY A 59 11.71 -7.77 1.86
N LYS A 60 12.98 -7.75 1.43
CA LYS A 60 13.87 -8.92 1.35
C LYS A 60 14.07 -9.56 2.73
N PHE A 61 14.27 -8.74 3.77
CA PHE A 61 14.33 -9.22 5.15
C PHE A 61 13.04 -9.96 5.55
N LEU A 62 11.87 -9.36 5.31
CA LEU A 62 10.59 -10.00 5.64
C LEU A 62 10.36 -11.32 4.89
N LEU A 63 10.73 -11.39 3.62
CA LEU A 63 10.65 -12.63 2.83
C LEU A 63 11.62 -13.70 3.33
N LYS A 64 12.83 -13.31 3.75
CA LYS A 64 13.79 -14.22 4.36
C LYS A 64 13.25 -14.79 5.67
N VAL A 65 12.76 -13.94 6.57
CA VAL A 65 12.19 -14.38 7.85
C VAL A 65 10.96 -15.26 7.63
N LYS A 66 10.11 -14.95 6.63
CA LYS A 66 8.99 -15.82 6.23
C LYS A 66 9.46 -17.22 5.89
N ALA A 67 10.50 -17.33 5.06
CA ALA A 67 11.06 -18.61 4.63
C ALA A 67 11.69 -19.38 5.80
N GLU A 68 12.47 -18.71 6.64
CA GLU A 68 13.10 -19.28 7.84
C GLU A 68 12.06 -19.80 8.83
N LYS A 69 10.98 -19.05 9.05
CA LYS A 69 9.87 -19.44 9.92
C LYS A 69 8.87 -20.40 9.25
N LYS A 70 9.05 -20.70 7.96
CA LYS A 70 8.10 -21.48 7.12
C LYS A 70 6.66 -20.97 7.24
N ALA A 71 6.50 -19.65 7.35
CA ALA A 71 5.20 -19.02 7.57
C ALA A 71 4.41 -18.91 6.26
N ALA A 72 3.08 -19.04 6.34
CA ALA A 72 2.19 -18.88 5.18
C ALA A 72 2.19 -17.43 4.64
N GLU A 73 2.28 -16.45 5.55
CA GLU A 73 2.24 -15.02 5.24
C GLU A 73 3.38 -14.26 5.91
N VAL A 74 3.67 -13.06 5.41
CA VAL A 74 4.62 -12.13 6.04
C VAL A 74 3.97 -11.52 7.28
N ASP A 75 4.71 -11.45 8.38
CA ASP A 75 4.29 -10.70 9.56
C ASP A 75 5.16 -9.48 9.81
N LEU A 76 4.52 -8.31 9.90
CA LEU A 76 5.19 -7.03 10.14
C LEU A 76 5.83 -6.97 11.53
N ALA A 77 5.38 -7.80 12.48
CA ALA A 77 6.00 -7.85 13.81
C ALA A 77 7.48 -8.26 13.77
N TRP A 78 7.95 -8.90 12.70
CA TRP A 78 9.35 -9.27 12.52
C TRP A 78 10.26 -8.07 12.25
N LEU A 79 9.71 -6.92 11.86
CA LEU A 79 10.49 -5.71 11.63
C LEU A 79 11.20 -5.18 12.88
N LYS A 80 10.79 -5.62 14.07
CA LYS A 80 11.51 -5.31 15.31
C LYS A 80 12.97 -5.82 15.29
N ASP A 81 13.24 -6.86 14.50
CA ASP A 81 14.55 -7.49 14.35
C ASP A 81 15.31 -6.96 13.10
N TYR A 82 14.65 -6.10 12.29
CA TYR A 82 15.27 -5.47 11.12
C TYR A 82 16.16 -4.30 11.56
N LYS A 83 17.45 -4.36 11.22
CA LYS A 83 18.44 -3.33 11.56
C LYS A 83 18.75 -2.36 10.42
N GLY A 84 18.14 -2.55 9.26
CA GLY A 84 18.30 -1.62 8.11
C GLY A 84 17.45 -0.37 8.28
N LYS A 85 17.81 0.70 7.57
CA LYS A 85 17.05 1.96 7.56
C LYS A 85 16.02 1.95 6.45
#